data_AF-A0A6P2Q5W8-F1
#
_entry.id   AF-A0A6P2Q5W8-F1
#
_cell.length_a   1.000
_cell.length_b   1.000
_cell.length_c   1.000
_cell.angle_alpha   90.00
_cell.angle_beta   90.00
_cell.angle_gamma   90.00
#
_symmetry.space_group_name_H-M   'P 1'
#
loop_
_entity.id
_entity.type
_entity.pdbx_description
1 polymer ?
#
loop_
_entity_poly.entity_id
_entity_poly.type
_entity_poly.pdbx_seq_one_letter_code
_entity_poly.pdbx_strand_id
1 'polypeptide(L)'
;MKHAPVSAEANTLLIWAPGTERDALRRACEDFSARLKGNDTLAPVLVTDVADFAFYSRLGWLVEYLPELSGDDRSYHEGKRAYLAWRYRGARIVPPAAAQASDADWKALVEVN
;
A
#
# COMPACT_ATOMS: atom_id res chain seq x y z
N MET A 1 -22.65 -1.08 0.19
CA MET A 1 -21.26 -0.61 0.40
C MET A 1 -21.22 0.85 -0.04
N LYS A 2 -21.08 1.80 0.89
CA LYS A 2 -20.96 3.23 0.53
C LYS A 2 -19.47 3.50 0.33
N HIS A 3 -19.06 3.77 -0.90
CA HIS A 3 -17.71 4.27 -1.16
C HIS A 3 -17.59 5.66 -0.52
N ALA A 4 -16.57 5.86 0.31
CA ALA A 4 -16.23 7.19 0.79
C ALA A 4 -15.97 8.10 -0.43
N PRO A 5 -16.43 9.36 -0.41
CA PRO A 5 -16.15 10.28 -1.50
C PRO A 5 -14.64 10.42 -1.64
N VAL A 6 -14.11 9.97 -2.77
CA VAL A 6 -12.70 10.17 -3.12
C VAL A 6 -12.56 11.65 -3.43
N SER A 7 -12.04 12.42 -2.48
CA SER A 7 -11.53 13.76 -2.76
C SER A 7 -10.55 13.65 -3.93
N ALA A 8 -10.73 14.46 -4.97
CA ALA A 8 -9.80 14.54 -6.09
C ALA A 8 -8.38 14.98 -5.67
N GLU A 9 -8.20 15.37 -4.40
CA GLU A 9 -6.97 15.85 -3.78
C GLU A 9 -6.32 14.83 -2.83
N ALA A 10 -6.88 13.62 -2.66
CA ALA A 10 -6.27 12.63 -1.76
C ALA A 10 -4.96 12.10 -2.35
N ASN A 11 -3.85 12.36 -1.67
CA ASN A 11 -2.52 11.90 -2.06
C ASN A 11 -2.43 10.38 -1.86
N THR A 12 -2.07 9.66 -2.91
CA THR A 12 -1.92 8.19 -2.81
C THR A 12 -0.68 7.84 -1.99
N LEU A 13 -0.86 7.05 -0.94
CA LEU A 13 0.21 6.43 -0.18
C LEU A 13 0.30 4.95 -0.58
N LEU A 14 1.31 4.61 -1.39
CA LEU A 14 1.56 3.26 -1.85
C LEU A 14 2.45 2.52 -0.85
N ILE A 15 1.88 1.55 -0.14
CA ILE A 15 2.60 0.65 0.77
C ILE A 15 3.15 -0.50 -0.09
N TRP A 16 4.46 -0.50 -0.34
CA TRP A 16 5.12 -1.51 -1.16
C TRP A 16 5.64 -2.67 -0.31
N ALA A 17 4.89 -3.78 -0.29
CA ALA A 17 5.14 -4.92 0.58
C ALA A 17 5.48 -6.29 -0.07
N PRO A 18 5.84 -6.44 -1.37
CA PRO A 18 6.32 -7.74 -1.87
C PRO A 18 7.47 -8.32 -1.04
N GLY A 19 7.45 -9.63 -0.79
CA GLY A 19 8.46 -10.34 0.01
C GLY A 19 8.30 -10.17 1.52
N THR A 20 7.23 -9.51 1.99
CA THR A 20 6.96 -9.36 3.43
C THR A 20 6.20 -10.56 3.95
N GLU A 21 6.67 -11.16 5.04
CA GLU A 21 6.00 -12.28 5.70
C GLU A 21 4.58 -11.89 6.16
N ARG A 22 3.62 -12.82 6.11
CA ARG A 22 2.19 -12.54 6.31
C ARG A 22 1.91 -11.87 7.65
N ASP A 23 2.43 -12.40 8.75
CA ASP A 23 2.15 -11.87 10.08
C ASP A 23 2.86 -10.52 10.30
N ALA A 24 4.06 -10.34 9.75
CA ALA A 24 4.72 -9.04 9.70
C ALA A 24 3.89 -8.00 8.92
N LEU A 25 3.34 -8.38 7.77
CA LEU A 25 2.51 -7.50 6.96
C LEU A 25 1.19 -7.14 7.64
N ARG A 26 0.54 -8.08 8.33
CA ARG A 26 -0.67 -7.79 9.12
C ARG A 26 -0.41 -6.73 10.18
N ARG A 27 0.66 -6.90 10.97
CA ARG A 27 1.08 -5.93 12.00
C ARG A 27 1.33 -4.55 11.39
N ALA A 28 2.06 -4.49 10.28
CA ALA A 28 2.31 -3.23 9.59
C ALA A 28 1.00 -2.57 9.11
N CYS A 29 0.05 -3.34 8.57
CA CYS A 29 -1.26 -2.82 8.16
C CYS A 29 -2.09 -2.29 9.34
N GLU A 30 -2.03 -2.95 10.50
CA GLU A 30 -2.68 -2.47 11.72
C GLU A 30 -2.05 -1.16 12.21
N ASP A 31 -0.72 -1.09 12.25
CA ASP A 31 0.05 0.11 12.62
C ASP A 31 -0.27 1.28 11.66
N PHE A 32 -0.28 1.03 10.35
CA PHE A 32 -0.70 2.02 9.35
C PHE A 32 -2.17 2.44 9.52
N SER A 33 -3.08 1.51 9.81
CA SER A 33 -4.49 1.82 10.05
C SER A 33 -4.66 2.75 11.25
N ALA A 34 -3.90 2.53 12.33
CA ALA A 34 -3.87 3.42 13.48
C ALA A 34 -3.30 4.80 13.11
N ARG A 35 -2.20 4.83 12.35
CA ARG A 35 -1.50 6.05 11.96
C ARG A 35 -2.28 6.92 10.98
N LEU A 36 -3.06 6.31 10.08
CA LEU A 36 -3.89 6.99 9.09
C LEU A 36 -5.30 7.33 9.60
N LYS A 37 -5.64 6.91 10.82
CA LYS A 37 -6.97 7.12 11.38
C LYS A 37 -7.31 8.61 11.47
N GLY A 38 -8.33 9.04 10.73
CA GLY A 38 -8.79 10.43 10.69
C GLY A 38 -7.96 11.34 9.77
N ASN A 39 -7.03 10.78 8.98
CA ASN A 39 -6.32 11.50 7.94
C ASN A 39 -6.93 11.19 6.57
N ASP A 40 -7.90 12.02 6.15
CA ASP A 40 -8.59 11.85 4.86
C ASP A 40 -7.78 12.39 3.66
N THR A 41 -6.58 12.93 3.89
CA THR A 41 -5.71 13.47 2.84
C THR A 41 -4.83 12.41 2.19
N LEU A 42 -4.68 11.23 2.82
CA LEU A 42 -3.88 10.12 2.32
C LEU A 42 -4.77 8.92 2.00
N ALA A 43 -4.74 8.49 0.74
CA ALA A 43 -5.44 7.29 0.28
C ALA A 43 -4.45 6.10 0.25
N PRO A 44 -4.53 5.14 1.20
CA PRO A 44 -3.62 4.00 1.22
C PRO A 44 -3.93 2.99 0.12
N VAL A 45 -2.87 2.51 -0.52
CA VAL A 45 -2.89 1.41 -1.49
C VAL A 45 -1.82 0.40 -1.08
N LEU A 46 -2.21 -0.85 -0.82
CA LEU A 46 -1.28 -1.92 -0.47
C LEU A 46 -0.88 -2.70 -1.74
N VAL A 47 0.42 -2.81 -2.01
CA VAL A 47 0.97 -3.75 -3.01
C VAL A 47 1.58 -4.93 -2.28
N THR A 48 1.12 -6.15 -2.56
CA THR A 48 1.59 -7.35 -1.85
C THR A 48 1.52 -8.61 -2.70
N ASP A 49 2.42 -9.55 -2.45
CA ASP A 49 2.44 -10.93 -2.95
C ASP A 49 1.74 -11.93 -2.00
N VAL A 50 1.29 -11.47 -0.82
CA VAL A 50 0.59 -12.27 0.18
C VAL A 50 -0.92 -12.30 -0.09
N ALA A 51 -1.47 -13.50 -0.30
CA ALA A 51 -2.91 -13.69 -0.51
C ALA A 51 -3.68 -13.78 0.82
N ASP A 52 -4.02 -12.63 1.41
CA ASP A 52 -4.80 -12.54 2.66
C ASP A 52 -6.02 -11.62 2.53
N PHE A 53 -6.83 -11.88 1.49
CA PHE A 53 -7.97 -11.04 1.11
C PHE A 53 -8.99 -10.86 2.23
N ALA A 54 -9.18 -11.87 3.08
CA ALA A 54 -10.08 -11.78 4.23
C ALA A 54 -9.65 -10.68 5.19
N PHE A 55 -8.36 -10.62 5.55
CA PHE A 55 -7.84 -9.53 6.36
C PHE A 55 -7.93 -8.18 5.62
N TYR A 56 -7.43 -8.11 4.40
CA TYR A 56 -7.33 -6.84 3.66
C TYR A 56 -8.69 -6.18 3.35
N SER A 57 -9.73 -6.98 3.07
CA SER A 57 -11.08 -6.45 2.81
C SER A 57 -11.65 -5.63 3.97
N ARG A 58 -11.14 -5.81 5.19
CA ARG A 58 -11.58 -5.07 6.39
C ARG A 58 -10.87 -3.72 6.56
N LEU A 59 -9.75 -3.50 5.87
CA LEU A 59 -8.97 -2.27 5.96
C LEU A 59 -9.66 -1.09 5.25
N GLY A 60 -10.49 -1.39 4.24
CA GLY A 60 -11.08 -0.37 3.38
C GLY A 60 -10.11 0.25 2.38
N TRP A 61 -8.95 -0.38 2.16
CA TRP A 61 -7.91 0.09 1.25
C TRP A 61 -8.01 -0.59 -0.11
N LEU A 62 -7.44 0.03 -1.15
CA LEU A 62 -7.17 -0.66 -2.40
C LEU A 62 -6.00 -1.63 -2.20
N VAL A 63 -6.10 -2.85 -2.72
CA VAL A 63 -5.03 -3.84 -2.67
C VAL A 63 -4.67 -4.33 -4.05
N GLU A 64 -3.41 -4.17 -4.41
CA GLU A 64 -2.78 -4.61 -5.65
C GLU A 64 -1.99 -5.88 -5.39
N TYR A 65 -2.51 -7.01 -5.87
CA TYR A 65 -1.88 -8.31 -5.65
C TYR A 65 -0.77 -8.56 -6.69
N LEU A 66 0.49 -8.68 -6.29
CA LEU A 66 1.64 -8.94 -7.17
C LEU A 66 2.19 -10.35 -6.89
N PRO A 67 1.56 -11.43 -7.37
CA PRO A 67 2.03 -12.78 -7.09
C PRO A 67 3.39 -13.05 -7.75
N GLU A 68 4.24 -13.80 -7.06
CA GLU A 68 5.35 -14.50 -7.70
C GLU A 68 4.80 -15.77 -8.35
N LEU A 69 4.73 -15.76 -9.69
CA LEU A 69 4.32 -16.93 -10.47
C LEU A 69 5.56 -17.75 -10.83
N SER A 70 5.63 -18.99 -10.36
CA SER A 70 6.66 -19.95 -10.75
C SER A 70 6.31 -20.56 -12.11
N GLY A 71 6.91 -20.03 -13.18
CA GLY A 71 6.75 -20.47 -14.56
C GLY A 71 7.48 -19.54 -15.54
N ASP A 72 7.44 -19.83 -16.84
CA ASP A 72 8.02 -18.98 -17.91
C ASP A 72 7.38 -17.57 -17.99
N ASP A 73 6.33 -17.31 -17.19
CA ASP A 73 5.57 -16.06 -17.11
C ASP A 73 6.28 -14.91 -16.36
N ARG A 74 7.63 -14.82 -16.47
CA ARG A 74 8.37 -13.58 -16.07
C ARG A 74 7.73 -12.33 -16.68
N SER A 75 7.11 -12.48 -17.86
CA SER A 75 6.36 -11.45 -18.59
C SER A 75 5.20 -10.85 -17.79
N TYR A 76 4.46 -11.65 -17.00
CA TYR A 76 3.31 -11.16 -16.23
C TYR A 76 3.76 -10.31 -15.04
N HIS A 77 4.72 -10.81 -14.27
CA HIS A 77 5.23 -10.09 -13.11
C HIS A 77 5.92 -8.78 -13.52
N GLU A 78 6.74 -8.80 -14.57
CA GLU A 78 7.34 -7.60 -15.15
C GLU A 78 6.30 -6.62 -15.70
N GLY A 79 5.33 -7.13 -16.47
CA GLY A 79 4.25 -6.31 -17.01
C GLY A 79 3.41 -5.65 -15.92
N LYS A 80 3.08 -6.38 -14.84
CA LYS A 80 2.34 -5.83 -13.71
C LYS A 80 3.15 -4.79 -12.96
N ARG A 81 4.44 -5.02 -12.71
CA ARG A 81 5.31 -4.01 -12.11
C ARG A 81 5.39 -2.73 -12.95
N ALA A 82 5.54 -2.86 -14.28
CA ALA A 82 5.55 -1.71 -15.18
C ALA A 82 4.21 -0.93 -15.14
N TYR A 83 3.09 -1.65 -15.13
CA TYR A 83 1.78 -1.05 -14.97
C TYR A 83 1.63 -0.31 -13.64
N LEU A 84 2.01 -0.93 -12.52
CA LEU A 84 1.94 -0.30 -11.19
C LEU A 84 2.82 0.94 -11.12
N ALA A 85 4.04 0.88 -11.67
CA ALA A 85 4.94 2.04 -11.74
C ALA A 85 4.32 3.19 -12.53
N TRP A 86 3.69 2.91 -13.67
CA TRP A 86 2.98 3.93 -14.46
C TRP A 86 1.74 4.46 -13.72
N ARG A 87 0.92 3.57 -13.14
CA ARG A 87 -0.36 3.89 -12.48
C ARG A 87 -0.19 4.71 -11.22
N TYR A 88 0.89 4.46 -10.47
CA TYR A 88 1.22 5.09 -9.19
C TYR A 88 2.45 6.00 -9.28
N ARG A 89 2.82 6.47 -10.48
CA ARG A 89 3.99 7.35 -10.73
C ARG A 89 4.05 8.63 -9.90
N GLY A 90 2.91 9.10 -9.37
CA GLY A 90 2.81 10.27 -8.50
C GLY A 90 2.51 9.93 -7.04
N ALA A 91 2.49 8.66 -6.67
CA ALA A 91 2.21 8.23 -5.30
C ALA A 91 3.44 8.37 -4.40
N ARG A 92 3.20 8.57 -3.10
CA ARG A 92 4.23 8.44 -2.07
C ARG A 92 4.41 6.97 -1.74
N ILE A 93 5.60 6.43 -1.99
CA ILE A 93 5.90 5.01 -1.80
C ILE A 93 6.61 4.82 -0.47
N VAL A 94 6.11 3.92 0.37
CA VAL A 94 6.71 3.59 1.67
C VAL A 94 6.83 2.08 1.87
N PRO A 95 7.87 1.59 2.56
CA PRO A 95 7.97 0.18 2.95
C PRO A 95 7.06 -0.11 4.17
N PRO A 96 6.76 -1.38 4.48
CA PRO A 96 5.96 -1.76 5.65
C PRO A 96 6.52 -1.21 6.98
N ALA A 97 7.85 -1.16 7.10
CA ALA A 97 8.53 -0.63 8.28
C ALA A 97 8.21 0.85 8.58
N ALA A 98 7.74 1.61 7.59
CA ALA A 98 7.35 3.01 7.80
C ALA A 98 6.13 3.17 8.72
N ALA A 99 5.34 2.11 8.94
CA ALA A 99 4.24 2.13 9.90
C ALA A 99 4.73 2.45 11.34
N GLN A 100 5.97 2.05 11.64
CA GLN A 100 6.61 2.19 12.95
C GLN A 100 7.62 3.36 12.99
N ALA A 101 7.65 4.19 11.94
CA ALA A 101 8.49 5.37 11.91
C ALA A 101 8.13 6.32 13.06
N SER A 102 9.12 7.08 13.54
CA SER A 102 8.86 8.17 14.48
C SER A 102 7.93 9.21 13.85
N ASP A 103 7.28 10.05 14.65
CA ASP A 103 6.39 11.09 14.11
C ASP A 103 7.12 12.09 13.20
N ALA A 104 8.37 12.40 13.53
CA ALA A 104 9.22 13.24 12.70
C ALA A 104 9.54 12.57 11.35
N ASP A 105 9.93 11.30 11.37
CA ASP A 105 10.26 10.55 10.15
C ASP A 105 9.02 10.34 9.28
N TRP A 106 7.88 10.02 9.89
CA TRP A 106 6.62 9.91 9.18
C TRP A 106 6.23 11.20 8.49
N LYS A 107 6.31 12.32 9.21
CA LYS A 107 6.00 13.63 8.66
C LYS A 107 6.89 13.91 7.44
N ALA A 108 8.19 13.63 7.55
CA ALA A 108 9.12 13.77 6.42
C ALA A 108 8.82 12.82 5.25
N LEU A 109 8.28 11.62 5.52
CA LEU A 109 7.89 10.65 4.49
C LEU A 109 6.62 11.08 3.73
N VAL A 110 5.68 11.78 4.38
CA VAL A 110 4.39 12.14 3.79
C VAL A 110 4.30 13.60 3.32
N GLU A 111 5.14 14.50 3.83
CA GLU A 111 5.18 15.92 3.43
C GLU A 111 6.31 16.20 2.42
N VAL A 112 5.97 16.40 1.15
CA VAL A 112 6.82 17.16 0.20
C VAL A 112 5.91 17.89 -0.80
N ASN A 113 5.91 19.23 -0.71
CA ASN A 113 5.39 20.29 -1.60
C ASN A 113 4.05 20.04 -2.33
#